data_AF-U3BD57-F1
#
_entry.id   AF-U3BD57-F1
#
_cell.length_a   1.000
_cell.length_b   1.000
_cell.length_c   1.000
_cell.angle_alpha   90.00
_cell.angle_beta   90.00
_cell.angle_gamma   90.00
#
_symmetry.space_group_name_H-M   'P 1'
#
loop_
_entity.id
_entity.type
_entity.pdbx_description
1 polymer ?
#
loop_
_entity_poly.entity_id
_entity_poly.type
_entity_poly.pdbx_seq_one_letter_code
_entity_poly.pdbx_strand_id
1 'polypeptide(L)'
;MPTQAQLASAAWLHIGGASGAPRCLARREDVSPLWCLLLAGATVMPAVTVPEPATEVPRQGLRVEVEQALRNWRQFCDFIAAHPQFHRVPALGIYLSAVAAFIEQAAADLGRPLAELWLQGDVDALAGPFDAHAPSRIEFWRWNADSRLQLVQDGDPLELHEITLVVDFEDLADWCRGFGLNSLDHPYFQALLREEHFESVGTGFAKFCAALPADQAPAIPTDVFQVADDGDAWLPETLAEPAQATAEQYRQRYLQGDLQAALALAQQCDDEQQALHWARCACGLEDVAGQPAAAAWLWLAELALRGVGDLREARRWVELAAAANPQLHEQGRLQLCIGRLWLDPAAGEPDTRRAFQALQAVQRYCSHDDAEYAQSLYWLGLCWHSGQGCAVDHERAREAWRVASADGHGLATEALVQLLASEADAQAAQAAAELWEEALHHARQFLEVHGPRAPASLRRLLGEWLLSFAPVAWEEAHELLLQAAEAGDAQAMGLLSEVVYRDPASPLRNLRQALHWAWRYAVAQGLLASAERGWRRWLFALVWYLRR
;
A
#
# COMPACT_ATOMS: atom_id res chain seq x y z
N MET A 1 17.60 55.63 1.88
CA MET A 1 16.19 55.26 1.77
C MET A 1 16.12 53.90 1.10
N PRO A 2 16.17 52.79 1.85
CA PRO A 2 15.94 51.48 1.26
C PRO A 2 14.47 51.39 0.85
N THR A 3 14.25 50.96 -0.39
CA THR A 3 12.95 50.70 -1.02
C THR A 3 12.10 49.79 -0.15
N GLN A 4 10.87 50.23 0.19
CA GLN A 4 9.83 49.32 0.69
C GLN A 4 9.72 48.16 -0.31
N ALA A 5 10.02 46.93 0.14
CA ALA A 5 9.72 45.75 -0.64
C ALA A 5 8.20 45.75 -0.88
N GLN A 6 7.79 45.91 -2.14
CA GLN A 6 6.38 45.83 -2.50
C GLN A 6 5.96 44.37 -2.36
N LEU A 7 4.93 44.10 -1.57
CA LEU A 7 4.45 42.74 -1.34
C LEU A 7 3.66 42.25 -2.56
N ALA A 8 3.56 40.94 -2.68
CA ALA A 8 2.67 40.30 -3.62
C ALA A 8 1.21 40.65 -3.31
N SER A 9 0.40 41.04 -4.31
CA SER A 9 -1.06 40.97 -4.10
C SER A 9 -1.45 39.51 -3.89
N ALA A 10 -2.02 39.22 -2.72
CA ALA A 10 -2.51 37.87 -2.43
C ALA A 10 -3.79 37.55 -3.21
N ALA A 11 -4.53 38.53 -3.76
CA ALA A 11 -5.75 38.29 -4.52
C ALA A 11 -5.45 38.03 -6.00
N TRP A 12 -5.73 36.83 -6.48
CA TRP A 12 -5.31 36.45 -7.83
C TRP A 12 -6.36 35.67 -8.62
N LEU A 13 -7.29 34.96 -7.98
CA LEU A 13 -8.35 34.26 -8.70
C LEU A 13 -9.69 34.97 -8.63
N HIS A 14 -10.30 35.17 -9.79
CA HIS A 14 -11.52 35.93 -9.96
C HIS A 14 -12.56 35.16 -10.76
N ILE A 15 -13.82 35.29 -10.35
CA ILE A 15 -14.98 34.92 -11.16
C ILE A 15 -15.70 36.19 -11.62
N GLY A 16 -16.10 36.24 -12.88
CA GLY A 16 -16.79 37.41 -13.44
C GLY A 16 -17.58 37.07 -14.69
N GLY A 17 -18.33 38.05 -15.18
CA GLY A 17 -19.06 37.96 -16.45
C GLY A 17 -18.64 39.07 -17.42
N ALA A 18 -19.34 39.20 -18.54
CA ALA A 18 -19.09 40.28 -19.50
C ALA A 18 -19.35 41.70 -18.94
N SER A 19 -20.12 41.80 -17.85
CA SER A 19 -20.42 43.07 -17.16
C SER A 19 -20.57 42.85 -15.65
N GLY A 20 -20.18 43.84 -14.85
CA GLY A 20 -20.13 43.76 -13.38
C GLY A 20 -18.69 43.68 -12.86
N ALA A 21 -18.50 43.96 -11.58
CA ALA A 21 -17.20 43.81 -10.94
C ALA A 21 -16.94 42.31 -10.69
N PRO A 22 -15.74 41.78 -11.02
CA PRO A 22 -15.40 40.41 -10.70
C PRO A 22 -15.31 40.20 -9.19
N ARG A 23 -15.67 39.00 -8.74
CA ARG A 23 -15.54 38.56 -7.34
C ARG A 23 -14.23 37.79 -7.19
N CYS A 24 -13.43 38.16 -6.20
CA CYS A 24 -12.26 37.38 -5.80
C CYS A 24 -12.71 36.08 -5.11
N LEU A 25 -12.14 34.95 -5.51
CA LEU A 25 -12.45 33.62 -4.99
C LEU A 25 -11.30 33.01 -4.19
N ALA A 26 -10.06 33.44 -4.43
CA ALA A 26 -8.91 32.88 -3.76
C ALA A 26 -7.86 33.95 -3.46
N ARG A 27 -7.28 33.83 -2.26
CA ARG A 27 -6.19 34.69 -1.78
C ARG A 27 -4.99 33.85 -1.33
N ARG A 28 -3.86 33.93 -2.05
CA ARG A 28 -2.58 33.30 -1.68
C ARG A 28 -1.41 33.93 -2.45
N GLU A 29 -0.22 33.97 -1.84
CA GLU A 29 0.99 34.54 -2.49
C GLU A 29 1.57 33.65 -3.61
N ASP A 30 1.23 32.36 -3.61
CA ASP A 30 1.67 31.33 -4.55
C ASP A 30 0.50 30.71 -5.34
N VAL A 31 0.78 30.36 -6.60
CA VAL A 31 -0.14 29.65 -7.49
C VAL A 31 -0.11 28.16 -7.13
N SER A 32 -1.24 27.62 -6.68
CA SER A 32 -1.34 26.19 -6.30
C SER A 32 -1.75 25.29 -7.46
N PRO A 33 -1.45 23.98 -7.41
CA PRO A 33 -1.83 23.01 -8.44
C PRO A 33 -3.34 22.91 -8.70
N LEU A 34 -4.17 23.12 -7.67
CA LEU A 34 -5.63 23.19 -7.79
C LEU A 34 -6.07 24.14 -8.90
N TRP A 35 -5.42 25.30 -9.01
CA TRP A 35 -5.77 26.33 -9.98
C TRP A 35 -5.22 26.07 -11.36
N CYS A 36 -4.02 25.51 -11.46
CA CYS A 36 -3.49 25.04 -12.73
C CYS A 36 -4.45 24.03 -13.38
N LEU A 37 -5.02 23.10 -12.60
CA LEU A 37 -6.02 22.15 -13.10
C LEU A 37 -7.30 22.85 -13.58
N LEU A 38 -7.84 23.80 -12.81
CA LEU A 38 -9.04 24.54 -13.20
C LEU A 38 -8.83 25.38 -14.47
N LEU A 39 -7.65 25.99 -14.63
CA LEU A 39 -7.33 26.93 -15.71
C LEU A 39 -6.75 26.27 -16.97
N ALA A 40 -6.72 24.94 -17.07
CA ALA A 40 -6.30 24.25 -18.29
C ALA A 40 -7.17 24.63 -19.49
N GLY A 41 -6.54 24.89 -20.64
CA GLY A 41 -7.18 25.41 -21.85
C GLY A 41 -7.47 26.92 -21.81
N ALA A 42 -6.94 27.65 -20.83
CA ALA A 42 -7.16 29.09 -20.70
C ALA A 42 -6.50 29.92 -21.82
N THR A 43 -7.07 31.12 -22.03
CA THR A 43 -6.52 32.15 -22.91
C THR A 43 -5.88 33.27 -22.09
N VAL A 44 -4.86 33.91 -22.66
CA VAL A 44 -4.17 35.04 -22.02
C VAL A 44 -5.03 36.29 -22.10
N MET A 45 -5.29 36.91 -20.96
CA MET A 45 -6.10 38.12 -20.81
C MET A 45 -5.36 39.16 -19.97
N PRO A 46 -5.71 40.45 -20.06
CA PRO A 46 -5.25 41.45 -19.10
C PRO A 46 -5.71 41.10 -17.67
N ALA A 47 -4.84 41.32 -16.69
CA ALA A 47 -5.17 41.11 -15.29
C ALA A 47 -6.34 42.01 -14.84
N VAL A 48 -7.14 41.49 -13.92
CA VAL A 48 -8.30 42.15 -13.31
C VAL A 48 -8.08 42.46 -11.82
N THR A 49 -7.05 41.91 -11.18
CA THR A 49 -6.66 42.22 -9.81
C THR A 49 -6.47 43.73 -9.64
N VAL A 50 -7.21 44.30 -8.69
CA VAL A 50 -7.09 45.72 -8.35
C VAL A 50 -5.87 45.93 -7.45
N PRO A 51 -5.03 46.95 -7.70
CA PRO A 51 -3.87 47.23 -6.85
C PRO A 51 -4.27 47.56 -5.41
N GLU A 52 -3.71 46.83 -4.45
CA GLU A 52 -3.76 47.16 -3.02
C GLU A 52 -2.53 48.02 -2.63
N PRO A 53 -2.59 48.85 -1.58
CA PRO A 53 -1.47 49.71 -1.17
C PRO A 53 -0.19 48.91 -0.92
N ALA A 54 0.93 49.35 -1.51
CA ALA A 54 2.24 48.70 -1.40
C ALA A 54 2.31 47.26 -1.97
N THR A 55 1.39 46.88 -2.87
CA THR A 55 1.45 45.59 -3.57
C THR A 55 1.79 45.72 -5.05
N GLU A 56 2.54 44.76 -5.59
CA GLU A 56 2.66 44.56 -7.04
C GLU A 56 1.51 43.68 -7.54
N VAL A 57 0.91 44.07 -8.68
CA VAL A 57 -0.15 43.30 -9.33
C VAL A 57 0.33 42.68 -10.65
N PRO A 58 -0.18 41.48 -11.00
CA PRO A 58 0.00 40.88 -12.31
C PRO A 58 -0.46 41.80 -13.43
N ARG A 59 0.20 41.68 -14.60
CA ARG A 59 -0.23 42.39 -15.83
C ARG A 59 -1.17 41.55 -16.68
N GLN A 60 -1.02 40.24 -16.60
CA GLN A 60 -1.79 39.26 -17.37
C GLN A 60 -2.35 38.19 -16.45
N GLY A 61 -3.39 37.53 -16.93
CA GLY A 61 -4.03 36.38 -16.31
C GLY A 61 -4.45 35.33 -17.34
N LEU A 62 -4.74 34.14 -16.85
CA LEU A 62 -5.28 33.02 -17.62
C LEU A 62 -6.78 32.95 -17.39
N ARG A 63 -7.56 33.12 -18.46
CA ARG A 63 -9.02 33.09 -18.42
C ARG A 63 -9.58 31.86 -19.11
N VAL A 64 -10.52 31.20 -18.44
CA VAL A 64 -11.28 30.05 -18.95
C VAL A 64 -12.77 30.25 -18.65
N GLU A 65 -13.65 29.69 -19.48
CA GLU A 65 -15.09 29.68 -19.17
C GLU A 65 -15.36 28.82 -17.92
N VAL A 66 -16.29 29.22 -17.05
CA VAL A 66 -16.58 28.49 -15.80
C VAL A 66 -17.02 27.06 -16.07
N GLU A 67 -17.78 26.82 -17.13
CA GLU A 67 -18.17 25.46 -17.54
C GLU A 67 -16.98 24.58 -17.94
N GLN A 68 -15.94 25.17 -18.54
CA GLN A 68 -14.72 24.44 -18.86
C GLN A 68 -13.89 24.19 -17.60
N ALA A 69 -13.78 25.17 -16.69
CA ALA A 69 -13.10 24.98 -15.41
C ALA A 69 -13.72 23.84 -14.59
N LEU A 70 -15.05 23.83 -14.45
CA LEU A 70 -15.77 22.76 -13.74
C LEU A 70 -15.62 21.40 -14.43
N ARG A 71 -15.53 21.35 -15.76
CA ARG A 71 -15.22 20.11 -16.51
C ARG A 71 -13.79 19.62 -16.28
N ASN A 72 -12.80 20.51 -16.22
CA ASN A 72 -11.42 20.15 -15.89
C ASN A 72 -11.36 19.58 -14.47
N TRP A 73 -12.01 20.25 -13.52
CA TRP A 73 -12.08 19.79 -12.13
C TRP A 73 -12.76 18.43 -11.99
N ARG A 74 -13.87 18.23 -12.70
CA ARG A 74 -14.57 16.95 -12.69
C ARG A 74 -13.72 15.80 -13.22
N GLN A 75 -12.91 16.02 -14.26
CA GLN A 75 -11.96 15.01 -14.74
C GLN A 75 -10.97 14.63 -13.65
N PHE A 76 -10.46 15.60 -12.88
CA PHE A 76 -9.60 15.32 -11.74
C PHE A 76 -10.34 14.55 -10.64
N CYS A 77 -11.56 14.94 -10.26
CA CYS A 77 -12.37 14.20 -9.29
C CYS A 77 -12.63 12.76 -9.73
N ASP A 78 -12.98 12.55 -11.02
CA ASP A 78 -13.21 11.23 -11.60
C ASP A 78 -11.91 10.40 -11.62
N PHE A 79 -10.76 11.03 -11.91
CA PHE A 79 -9.45 10.41 -11.81
C PHE A 79 -9.14 9.96 -10.38
N ILE A 80 -9.35 10.82 -9.37
CA ILE A 80 -9.16 10.44 -7.96
C ILE A 80 -10.12 9.30 -7.56
N ALA A 81 -11.37 9.36 -7.99
CA ALA A 81 -12.36 8.31 -7.71
C ALA A 81 -12.00 6.97 -8.37
N ALA A 82 -11.37 6.98 -9.55
CA ALA A 82 -10.91 5.78 -10.25
C ALA A 82 -9.61 5.18 -9.68
N HIS A 83 -8.87 5.94 -8.85
CA HIS A 83 -7.60 5.55 -8.24
C HIS A 83 -7.69 5.54 -6.71
N PRO A 84 -8.43 4.57 -6.14
CA PRO A 84 -8.76 4.53 -4.72
C PRO A 84 -7.56 4.36 -3.77
N GLN A 85 -6.37 4.03 -4.29
CA GLN A 85 -5.12 4.07 -3.52
C GLN A 85 -4.79 5.46 -2.97
N PHE A 86 -5.26 6.52 -3.64
CA PHE A 86 -5.18 7.91 -3.18
C PHE A 86 -6.40 8.31 -2.32
N HIS A 87 -7.32 7.37 -2.15
CA HIS A 87 -8.59 7.53 -1.47
C HIS A 87 -8.67 6.57 -0.27
N ARG A 88 -7.62 6.55 0.57
CA ARG A 88 -7.69 6.02 1.95
C ARG A 88 -8.63 6.82 2.86
N VAL A 89 -9.32 7.79 2.27
CA VAL A 89 -9.99 8.87 2.94
C VAL A 89 -11.42 8.99 2.43
N PRO A 90 -12.42 8.43 3.13
CA PRO A 90 -13.82 8.50 2.73
C PRO A 90 -14.35 9.93 2.46
N ALA A 91 -13.75 10.94 3.12
CA ALA A 91 -14.15 12.33 3.00
C ALA A 91 -13.37 13.16 1.95
N LEU A 92 -12.30 12.65 1.32
CA LEU A 92 -11.54 13.43 0.31
C LEU A 92 -12.46 13.85 -0.85
N GLY A 93 -13.28 12.92 -1.34
CA GLY A 93 -14.29 13.24 -2.34
C GLY A 93 -15.29 14.33 -1.91
N ILE A 94 -15.58 14.45 -0.60
CA ILE A 94 -16.44 15.51 -0.06
C ILE A 94 -15.75 16.87 -0.19
N TYR A 95 -14.46 16.95 0.17
CA TYR A 95 -13.68 18.20 0.08
C TYR A 95 -13.42 18.61 -1.37
N LEU A 96 -13.14 17.67 -2.27
CA LEU A 96 -13.00 17.96 -3.70
C LEU A 96 -14.33 18.43 -4.32
N SER A 97 -15.45 17.83 -3.92
CA SER A 97 -16.79 18.27 -4.35
C SER A 97 -17.13 19.66 -3.82
N ALA A 98 -16.62 20.04 -2.64
CA ALA A 98 -16.83 21.38 -2.08
C ALA A 98 -16.24 22.49 -2.95
N VAL A 99 -15.12 22.25 -3.64
CA VAL A 99 -14.51 23.23 -4.55
C VAL A 99 -15.45 23.56 -5.72
N ALA A 100 -16.04 22.55 -6.35
CA ALA A 100 -17.03 22.74 -7.41
C ALA A 100 -18.26 23.49 -6.90
N ALA A 101 -18.82 23.05 -5.76
CA ALA A 101 -19.99 23.67 -5.15
C ALA A 101 -19.73 25.15 -4.77
N PHE A 102 -18.53 25.47 -4.30
CA PHE A 102 -18.13 26.85 -4.02
C PHE A 102 -18.11 27.73 -5.27
N ILE A 103 -17.55 27.23 -6.38
CA ILE A 103 -17.52 27.96 -7.66
C ILE A 103 -18.94 28.15 -8.20
N GLU A 104 -19.78 27.11 -8.16
CA GLU A 104 -21.18 27.16 -8.58
C GLU A 104 -22.00 28.13 -7.73
N GLN A 105 -21.80 28.16 -6.42
CA GLN A 105 -22.45 29.11 -5.53
C GLN A 105 -21.99 30.55 -5.81
N ALA A 106 -20.69 30.77 -6.02
CA ALA A 106 -20.19 32.09 -6.38
C ALA A 106 -20.75 32.59 -7.73
N ALA A 107 -20.94 31.70 -8.69
CA ALA A 107 -21.62 31.99 -9.94
C ALA A 107 -23.11 32.34 -9.74
N ALA A 108 -23.81 31.59 -8.89
CA ALA A 108 -25.21 31.85 -8.56
C ALA A 108 -25.40 33.23 -7.90
N ASP A 109 -24.48 33.64 -7.02
CA ASP A 109 -24.50 34.95 -6.36
C ASP A 109 -24.35 36.11 -7.36
N LEU A 110 -23.70 35.89 -8.52
CA LEU A 110 -23.61 36.88 -9.61
C LEU A 110 -24.91 36.97 -10.44
N GLY A 111 -25.87 36.06 -10.22
CA GLY A 111 -27.19 36.09 -10.86
C GLY A 111 -27.17 35.81 -12.37
N ARG A 112 -26.18 35.05 -12.87
CA ARG A 112 -25.98 34.75 -14.29
C ARG A 112 -25.77 33.25 -14.54
N PRO A 113 -26.12 32.73 -15.74
CA PRO A 113 -25.83 31.35 -16.09
C PRO A 113 -24.32 31.10 -16.21
N LEU A 114 -23.87 29.87 -15.93
CA LEU A 114 -22.45 29.48 -15.97
C LEU A 114 -21.79 29.77 -17.34
N ALA A 115 -22.53 29.59 -18.44
CA ALA A 115 -22.06 29.86 -19.79
C ALA A 115 -21.73 31.33 -20.10
N GLU A 116 -22.15 32.28 -19.24
CA GLU A 116 -21.83 33.70 -19.36
C GLU A 116 -20.68 34.15 -18.44
N LEU A 117 -20.13 33.21 -17.66
CA LEU A 117 -19.16 33.48 -16.61
C LEU A 117 -17.81 32.87 -16.94
N TRP A 118 -16.77 33.60 -16.57
CA TRP A 118 -15.38 33.19 -16.70
C TRP A 118 -14.71 33.11 -15.33
N LEU A 119 -13.69 32.25 -15.26
CA LEU A 119 -12.73 32.18 -14.17
C LEU A 119 -11.38 32.70 -14.70
N GLN A 120 -10.73 33.60 -13.96
CA GLN A 120 -9.43 34.14 -14.33
C GLN A 120 -8.44 34.10 -13.17
N GLY A 121 -7.28 33.48 -13.38
CA GLY A 121 -6.13 33.53 -12.48
C GLY A 121 -5.10 34.53 -12.97
N ASP A 122 -4.87 35.59 -12.20
CA ASP A 122 -3.86 36.61 -12.47
C ASP A 122 -2.52 36.17 -11.88
N VAL A 123 -1.68 35.53 -12.71
CA VAL A 123 -0.50 34.77 -12.28
C VAL A 123 0.83 35.34 -12.78
N ASP A 124 0.79 36.44 -13.53
CA ASP A 124 1.92 36.98 -14.29
C ASP A 124 2.94 37.81 -13.48
N ALA A 125 2.82 37.91 -12.14
CA ALA A 125 3.78 38.68 -11.34
C ALA A 125 4.28 38.05 -10.03
N LEU A 126 3.76 36.90 -9.56
CA LEU A 126 4.02 36.48 -8.18
C LEU A 126 4.34 34.98 -8.09
N ALA A 127 5.64 34.66 -8.23
CA ALA A 127 6.36 33.59 -7.52
C ALA A 127 7.67 33.20 -8.26
N GLY A 128 8.84 33.48 -7.67
CA GLY A 128 10.13 32.83 -8.00
C GLY A 128 11.33 33.78 -8.26
N PRO A 129 12.59 33.33 -8.01
CA PRO A 129 13.80 34.17 -7.91
C PRO A 129 14.38 34.68 -9.25
N PHE A 130 13.55 34.88 -10.27
CA PHE A 130 14.05 34.98 -11.64
C PHE A 130 13.64 36.28 -12.35
N ASP A 131 14.64 37.17 -12.46
CA ASP A 131 14.84 38.28 -13.41
C ASP A 131 13.65 39.21 -13.73
N ALA A 132 13.68 40.40 -13.14
CA ALA A 132 12.76 41.52 -13.38
C ALA A 132 12.79 42.08 -14.82
N HIS A 133 13.66 41.57 -15.69
CA HIS A 133 13.80 42.01 -17.08
C HIS A 133 13.13 41.09 -18.13
N ALA A 134 12.46 40.02 -17.72
CA ALA A 134 11.79 39.11 -18.64
C ALA A 134 10.35 39.57 -19.01
N PRO A 135 9.94 39.54 -20.29
CA PRO A 135 8.54 39.71 -20.67
C PRO A 135 7.73 38.51 -20.15
N SER A 136 6.64 38.78 -19.41
CA SER A 136 5.56 37.88 -18.96
C SER A 136 5.79 36.36 -19.02
N ARG A 137 5.59 35.67 -17.88
CA ARG A 137 5.69 34.20 -17.77
C ARG A 137 4.35 33.50 -17.92
N ILE A 138 3.32 34.20 -18.41
CA ILE A 138 1.96 33.66 -18.52
C ILE A 138 1.90 32.37 -19.34
N GLU A 139 2.77 32.24 -20.35
CA GLU A 139 2.85 31.07 -21.22
C GLU A 139 3.37 29.84 -20.47
N PHE A 140 4.27 30.01 -19.50
CA PHE A 140 4.71 28.93 -18.63
C PHE A 140 3.57 28.43 -17.75
N TRP A 141 2.79 29.34 -17.18
CA TRP A 141 1.63 28.97 -16.36
C TRP A 141 0.54 28.30 -17.18
N ARG A 142 0.31 28.74 -18.42
CA ARG A 142 -0.61 28.07 -19.35
C ARG A 142 -0.13 26.65 -19.64
N TRP A 143 1.15 26.49 -19.98
CA TRP A 143 1.74 25.18 -20.21
C TRP A 143 1.65 24.27 -18.97
N ASN A 144 1.88 24.80 -17.77
CA ASN A 144 1.78 24.06 -16.51
C ASN A 144 0.33 23.60 -16.24
N ALA A 145 -0.65 24.48 -16.47
CA ALA A 145 -2.07 24.15 -16.38
C ALA A 145 -2.46 23.02 -17.35
N ASP A 146 -2.10 23.17 -18.64
CA ASP A 146 -2.40 22.19 -19.67
C ASP A 146 -1.72 20.84 -19.40
N SER A 147 -0.46 20.85 -18.97
CA SER A 147 0.31 19.63 -18.69
C SER A 147 -0.25 18.85 -17.49
N ARG A 148 -0.71 19.54 -16.44
CA ARG A 148 -1.34 18.86 -15.29
C ARG A 148 -2.66 18.19 -15.67
N LEU A 149 -3.48 18.85 -16.50
CA LEU A 149 -4.70 18.22 -17.00
C LEU A 149 -4.37 17.03 -17.92
N GLN A 150 -3.31 17.13 -18.72
CA GLN A 150 -2.84 16.00 -19.54
C GLN A 150 -2.45 14.80 -18.67
N LEU A 151 -1.71 14.99 -17.57
CA LEU A 151 -1.37 13.92 -16.64
C LEU A 151 -2.62 13.23 -16.06
N VAL A 152 -3.65 14.02 -15.71
CA VAL A 152 -4.96 13.49 -15.27
C VAL A 152 -5.62 12.64 -16.36
N GLN A 153 -5.51 13.04 -17.62
CA GLN A 153 -6.11 12.36 -18.77
C GLN A 153 -5.35 11.10 -19.19
N ASP A 154 -4.02 11.12 -19.07
CA ASP A 154 -3.16 9.96 -19.35
C ASP A 154 -3.43 8.83 -18.35
N GLY A 155 -3.89 9.18 -17.15
CA GLY A 155 -4.42 8.22 -16.19
C GLY A 155 -3.35 7.44 -15.43
N ASP A 156 -2.10 7.91 -15.41
CA ASP A 156 -1.03 7.28 -14.63
C ASP A 156 -1.14 7.71 -13.15
N PRO A 157 -1.47 6.78 -12.23
CA PRO A 157 -1.55 7.10 -10.82
C PRO A 157 -0.22 7.57 -10.21
N LEU A 158 0.93 7.14 -10.75
CA LEU A 158 2.24 7.52 -10.20
C LEU A 158 2.52 9.02 -10.29
N GLU A 159 1.76 9.73 -11.12
CA GLU A 159 1.89 11.16 -11.38
C GLU A 159 1.06 12.02 -10.41
N LEU A 160 0.37 11.44 -9.41
CA LEU A 160 -0.48 12.24 -8.51
C LEU A 160 0.33 13.30 -7.74
N HIS A 161 1.54 12.96 -7.28
CA HIS A 161 2.44 13.94 -6.67
C HIS A 161 2.76 15.06 -7.66
N GLU A 162 3.03 14.75 -8.93
CA GLU A 162 3.29 15.75 -9.96
C GLU A 162 2.07 16.62 -10.23
N ILE A 163 0.86 16.05 -10.21
CA ILE A 163 -0.42 16.74 -10.40
C ILE A 163 -0.78 17.65 -9.22
N THR A 164 -0.45 17.25 -7.99
CA THR A 164 -1.00 17.87 -6.76
C THR A 164 0.02 18.52 -5.83
N LEU A 165 1.30 18.19 -5.99
CA LEU A 165 2.41 18.49 -5.06
C LEU A 165 2.22 17.94 -3.63
N VAL A 166 1.23 17.07 -3.41
CA VAL A 166 1.00 16.40 -2.12
C VAL A 166 1.99 15.24 -2.01
N VAL A 167 2.71 15.17 -0.87
CA VAL A 167 3.71 14.13 -0.61
C VAL A 167 3.10 13.00 0.21
N ASP A 168 2.39 13.35 1.28
CA ASP A 168 1.59 12.41 2.06
C ASP A 168 0.11 12.53 1.66
N PHE A 169 -0.40 11.51 0.98
CA PHE A 169 -1.78 11.50 0.49
C PHE A 169 -2.81 11.14 1.57
N GLU A 170 -2.36 10.73 2.76
CA GLU A 170 -3.21 10.38 3.91
C GLU A 170 -3.42 11.57 4.87
N ASP A 171 -2.60 12.63 4.76
CA ASP A 171 -2.69 13.83 5.58
C ASP A 171 -3.56 14.93 4.94
N LEU A 172 -4.67 15.28 5.60
CA LEU A 172 -5.57 16.36 5.15
C LEU A 172 -4.84 17.71 5.10
N ALA A 173 -3.90 17.94 6.02
CA ALA A 173 -3.17 19.17 6.11
C ALA A 173 -2.22 19.35 4.90
N ASP A 174 -1.66 18.26 4.39
CA ASP A 174 -0.84 18.26 3.17
C ASP A 174 -1.69 18.47 1.91
N TRP A 175 -2.89 17.88 1.83
CA TRP A 175 -3.86 18.23 0.79
C TRP A 175 -4.27 19.72 0.87
N CYS A 176 -4.50 20.24 2.06
CA CYS A 176 -4.86 21.64 2.23
C CYS A 176 -3.74 22.60 1.81
N ARG A 177 -2.49 22.33 2.21
CA ARG A 177 -1.33 23.20 1.95
C ARG A 177 -0.72 23.00 0.57
N GLY A 178 -0.41 21.76 0.20
CA GLY A 178 0.31 21.40 -1.02
C GLY A 178 -0.54 21.57 -2.28
N PHE A 179 -1.77 21.04 -2.26
CA PHE A 179 -2.70 21.20 -3.38
C PHE A 179 -3.34 22.59 -3.43
N GLY A 180 -3.53 23.19 -2.25
CA GLY A 180 -3.95 24.59 -2.08
C GLY A 180 -5.45 24.80 -1.85
N LEU A 181 -6.15 23.85 -1.24
CA LEU A 181 -7.55 24.04 -0.82
C LEU A 181 -7.71 25.25 0.11
N ASN A 182 -6.68 25.52 0.93
CA ASN A 182 -6.65 26.66 1.85
C ASN A 182 -6.57 28.04 1.17
N SER A 183 -6.39 28.10 -0.16
CA SER A 183 -6.36 29.38 -0.88
C SER A 183 -7.77 29.95 -1.13
N LEU A 184 -8.81 29.13 -1.00
CA LEU A 184 -10.20 29.50 -1.24
C LEU A 184 -10.75 30.41 -0.15
N ASP A 185 -11.32 31.55 -0.54
CA ASP A 185 -11.83 32.58 0.38
C ASP A 185 -13.24 32.21 0.88
N HIS A 186 -13.32 31.16 1.72
CA HIS A 186 -14.56 30.71 2.36
C HIS A 186 -14.31 30.04 3.72
N PRO A 187 -15.16 30.26 4.74
CA PRO A 187 -15.00 29.67 6.08
C PRO A 187 -14.88 28.15 6.10
N TYR A 188 -15.50 27.45 5.14
CA TYR A 188 -15.38 26.00 4.99
C TYR A 188 -13.92 25.56 4.81
N PHE A 189 -13.18 26.17 3.88
CA PHE A 189 -11.80 25.80 3.59
C PHE A 189 -10.82 26.31 4.66
N GLN A 190 -11.16 27.41 5.34
CA GLN A 190 -10.41 27.87 6.52
C GLN A 190 -10.53 26.90 7.71
N ALA A 191 -11.67 26.24 7.88
CA ALA A 191 -11.84 25.22 8.91
C ALA A 191 -10.94 24.01 8.64
N LEU A 192 -10.76 23.61 7.38
CA LEU A 192 -9.89 22.48 7.01
C LEU A 192 -8.42 22.65 7.43
N LEU A 193 -7.93 23.89 7.58
CA LEU A 193 -6.57 24.15 8.05
C LEU A 193 -6.32 23.75 9.51
N ARG A 194 -7.38 23.62 10.30
CA ARG A 194 -7.29 23.31 11.74
C ARG A 194 -7.47 21.82 12.01
N GLU A 195 -7.57 21.03 10.96
CA GLU A 195 -8.03 19.65 11.01
C GLU A 195 -6.93 18.77 10.46
N GLU A 196 -6.53 17.78 11.25
CA GLU A 196 -5.40 16.90 10.93
C GLU A 196 -5.85 15.66 10.18
N HIS A 197 -7.14 15.32 10.29
CA HIS A 197 -7.70 14.11 9.71
C HIS A 197 -8.95 14.43 8.91
N PHE A 198 -9.16 13.70 7.83
CA PHE A 198 -10.32 13.89 6.97
C PHE A 198 -11.67 13.53 7.62
N GLU A 199 -11.66 12.73 8.68
CA GLU A 199 -12.86 12.25 9.39
C GLU A 199 -13.52 13.34 10.27
N SER A 200 -12.76 14.34 10.70
CA SER A 200 -13.22 15.34 11.67
C SER A 200 -14.22 16.35 11.09
N VAL A 201 -14.18 16.62 9.77
CA VAL A 201 -15.08 17.55 9.07
C VAL A 201 -15.92 16.87 7.99
N GLY A 202 -16.31 15.60 8.15
CA GLY A 202 -17.17 14.85 7.20
C GLY A 202 -18.54 15.48 6.84
N THR A 203 -18.79 16.72 7.23
CA THR A 203 -19.89 17.58 6.82
C THR A 203 -19.63 18.15 5.41
N GLY A 204 -20.42 17.71 4.43
CA GLY A 204 -20.35 18.28 3.08
C GLY A 204 -20.69 19.76 3.01
N PHE A 205 -20.14 20.45 2.01
CA PHE A 205 -20.22 21.91 1.82
C PHE A 205 -21.64 22.48 2.01
N ALA A 206 -22.65 21.91 1.37
CA ALA A 206 -24.04 22.37 1.50
C ALA A 206 -24.57 22.29 2.95
N LYS A 207 -24.23 21.21 3.67
CA LYS A 207 -24.62 21.02 5.07
C LYS A 207 -23.87 22.00 5.99
N PHE A 208 -22.61 22.29 5.69
CA PHE A 208 -21.83 23.31 6.39
C PHE A 208 -22.44 24.71 6.17
N CYS A 209 -22.75 25.09 4.94
CA CYS A 209 -23.39 26.37 4.62
C CYS A 209 -24.74 26.53 5.33
N ALA A 210 -25.54 25.46 5.42
CA ALA A 210 -26.81 25.48 6.14
C ALA A 210 -26.66 25.63 7.66
N ALA A 211 -25.49 25.28 8.21
CA ALA A 211 -25.18 25.36 9.64
C ALA A 211 -24.52 26.68 10.07
N LEU A 212 -24.07 27.51 9.12
CA LEU A 212 -23.49 28.82 9.43
C LEU A 212 -24.56 29.75 10.02
N PRO A 213 -24.34 30.34 11.21
CA PRO A 213 -25.22 31.36 11.74
C PRO A 213 -25.33 32.53 10.77
N ALA A 214 -26.53 33.08 10.58
CA ALA A 214 -26.82 34.16 9.63
C ALA A 214 -25.95 35.44 9.82
N ASP A 215 -25.32 35.61 10.99
CA ASP A 215 -24.47 36.76 11.34
C ASP A 215 -22.95 36.54 11.06
N GLN A 216 -22.54 35.41 10.46
CA GLN A 216 -21.14 35.15 10.06
C GLN A 216 -20.91 35.17 8.54
N ALA A 217 -21.65 36.02 7.81
CA ALA A 217 -21.19 36.48 6.50
C ALA A 217 -19.97 37.41 6.70
N PRO A 218 -18.83 37.19 6.02
CA PRO A 218 -17.53 37.65 6.50
C PRO A 218 -17.37 39.18 6.45
N ALA A 219 -17.16 39.77 7.63
CA ALA A 219 -16.39 40.99 7.79
C ALA A 219 -14.94 40.59 8.14
N ILE A 220 -14.00 41.15 7.38
CA ILE A 220 -12.56 40.86 7.38
C ILE A 220 -11.88 41.44 8.64
N PRO A 221 -11.02 40.68 9.33
CA PRO A 221 -9.89 41.24 10.05
C PRO A 221 -8.62 41.06 9.23
N THR A 222 -8.15 42.15 8.64
CA THR A 222 -6.75 42.35 8.24
C THR A 222 -5.95 42.56 9.51
N ASP A 223 -5.23 41.56 9.99
CA ASP A 223 -3.96 41.79 10.70
C ASP A 223 -3.16 40.50 10.87
N VAL A 224 -2.04 40.47 10.15
CA VAL A 224 -0.70 39.99 10.48
C VAL A 224 -0.59 38.79 11.45
N PHE A 225 -0.13 37.67 10.90
CA PHE A 225 0.48 36.56 11.65
C PHE A 225 1.63 37.08 12.53
N GLN A 226 1.40 37.16 13.84
CA GLN A 226 2.46 36.99 14.83
C GLN A 226 2.34 35.57 15.38
N VAL A 227 3.24 34.69 14.96
CA VAL A 227 3.44 33.39 15.60
C VAL A 227 4.15 33.67 16.92
N ALA A 228 3.44 33.44 18.03
CA ALA A 228 4.05 33.33 19.35
C ALA A 228 4.69 31.94 19.48
N ASP A 229 5.99 31.95 19.73
CA ASP A 229 6.79 30.82 20.14
C ASP A 229 6.49 30.56 21.63
N ASP A 230 5.62 29.57 21.91
CA ASP A 230 5.40 29.07 23.27
C ASP A 230 5.68 27.56 23.26
N GLY A 231 6.83 27.23 23.84
CA GLY A 231 7.33 25.88 23.98
C GLY A 231 6.62 25.03 25.03
N ASP A 232 6.90 23.73 24.96
CA ASP A 232 6.84 22.73 26.02
C ASP A 232 5.78 22.94 27.11
N ALA A 233 4.53 22.56 26.80
CA ALA A 233 3.50 22.37 27.81
C ALA A 233 2.60 21.16 27.49
N TRP A 234 2.97 20.02 28.09
CA TRP A 234 2.08 18.93 28.54
C TRP A 234 1.15 18.25 27.50
N LEU A 235 1.58 17.09 26.99
CA LEU A 235 0.68 16.01 26.58
C LEU A 235 -0.02 15.43 27.84
N PRO A 236 -1.36 15.41 27.93
CA PRO A 236 -2.04 14.66 28.98
C PRO A 236 -1.85 13.17 28.77
N GLU A 237 -1.70 12.47 29.90
CA GLU A 237 -1.54 11.02 30.03
C GLU A 237 -2.52 10.22 29.14
N THR A 238 -1.94 9.25 28.44
CA THR A 238 -2.56 8.06 27.82
C THR A 238 -4.03 7.86 28.17
N LEU A 239 -4.92 8.13 27.20
CA LEU A 239 -6.26 7.56 27.18
C LEU A 239 -6.10 6.04 27.16
N ALA A 240 -6.37 5.38 28.28
CA ALA A 240 -6.40 3.93 28.34
C ALA A 240 -7.42 3.43 27.32
N GLU A 241 -6.98 2.60 26.38
CA GLU A 241 -7.87 1.91 25.43
C GLU A 241 -8.99 1.22 26.23
N PRO A 242 -10.25 1.30 25.78
CA PRO A 242 -11.35 0.61 26.45
C PRO A 242 -11.01 -0.88 26.52
N ALA A 243 -11.17 -1.48 27.71
CA ALA A 243 -10.88 -2.89 27.94
C ALA A 243 -11.61 -3.76 26.88
N GLN A 244 -10.84 -4.58 26.15
CA GLN A 244 -11.39 -5.49 25.15
C GLN A 244 -12.47 -6.38 25.80
N ALA A 245 -13.60 -6.52 25.12
CA ALA A 245 -14.70 -7.31 25.62
C ALA A 245 -14.28 -8.79 25.76
N THR A 246 -14.77 -9.47 26.79
CA THR A 246 -14.44 -10.88 27.00
C THR A 246 -15.14 -11.77 25.97
N ALA A 247 -14.58 -12.96 25.69
CA ALA A 247 -15.20 -13.93 24.79
C ALA A 247 -16.67 -14.26 25.17
N GLU A 248 -17.00 -14.24 26.46
CA GLU A 248 -18.37 -14.47 26.93
C GLU A 248 -19.32 -13.31 26.58
N GLN A 249 -18.83 -12.07 26.61
CA GLN A 249 -19.60 -10.90 26.17
C GLN A 249 -19.86 -10.93 24.67
N TYR A 250 -18.87 -11.32 23.85
CA TYR A 250 -19.09 -11.50 22.41
C TYR A 250 -20.09 -12.63 22.11
N ARG A 251 -20.05 -13.74 22.84
CA ARG A 251 -21.05 -14.82 22.68
C ARG A 251 -22.47 -14.33 22.97
N GLN A 252 -22.66 -13.54 24.02
CA GLN A 252 -23.97 -12.97 24.33
C GLN A 252 -24.46 -12.01 23.24
N ARG A 253 -23.58 -11.15 22.71
CA ARG A 253 -23.92 -10.26 21.58
C ARG A 253 -24.29 -11.06 20.33
N TYR A 254 -23.55 -12.13 20.01
CA TYR A 254 -23.89 -12.99 18.89
C TYR A 254 -25.28 -13.61 19.03
N LEU A 255 -25.64 -14.12 20.22
CA LEU A 255 -26.98 -14.64 20.50
C LEU A 255 -28.09 -13.58 20.37
N GLN A 256 -27.74 -12.29 20.43
CA GLN A 256 -28.66 -11.18 20.20
C GLN A 256 -28.73 -10.73 18.74
N GLY A 257 -28.04 -11.42 17.82
CA GLY A 257 -28.06 -11.12 16.38
C GLY A 257 -26.82 -10.41 15.84
N ASP A 258 -25.81 -10.14 16.67
CA ASP A 258 -24.61 -9.40 16.27
C ASP A 258 -23.55 -10.32 15.62
N LEU A 259 -23.53 -10.36 14.28
CA LEU A 259 -22.56 -11.16 13.53
C LEU A 259 -21.11 -10.66 13.69
N GLN A 260 -20.90 -9.37 14.00
CA GLN A 260 -19.55 -8.83 14.19
C GLN A 260 -18.92 -9.37 15.49
N ALA A 261 -19.75 -9.70 16.48
CA ALA A 261 -19.28 -10.38 17.68
C ALA A 261 -18.77 -11.82 17.39
N ALA A 262 -19.38 -12.53 16.44
CA ALA A 262 -18.87 -13.83 16.00
C ALA A 262 -17.53 -13.70 15.25
N LEU A 263 -17.35 -12.64 14.45
CA LEU A 263 -16.07 -12.37 13.80
C LEU A 263 -14.96 -12.10 14.82
N ALA A 264 -15.24 -11.29 15.84
CA ALA A 264 -14.29 -11.03 16.93
C ALA A 264 -13.91 -12.32 17.68
N LEU A 265 -14.87 -13.22 17.92
CA LEU A 265 -14.59 -14.54 18.48
C LEU A 265 -13.69 -15.38 17.57
N ALA A 266 -13.96 -15.39 16.26
CA ALA A 266 -13.17 -16.15 15.30
C ALA A 266 -11.70 -15.70 15.26
N GLN A 267 -11.44 -14.41 15.43
CA GLN A 267 -10.10 -13.82 15.41
C GLN A 267 -9.30 -14.04 16.71
N GLN A 268 -10.00 -14.31 17.83
CA GLN A 268 -9.39 -14.54 19.15
C GLN A 268 -9.18 -16.01 19.47
N CYS A 269 -9.63 -16.93 18.61
CA CYS A 269 -9.46 -18.36 18.82
C CYS A 269 -8.05 -18.83 18.43
N ASP A 270 -7.35 -19.47 19.37
CA ASP A 270 -6.09 -20.18 19.09
C ASP A 270 -6.32 -21.49 18.31
N ASP A 271 -7.48 -22.12 18.49
CA ASP A 271 -7.85 -23.35 17.80
C ASP A 271 -8.52 -23.03 16.46
N GLU A 272 -7.91 -23.48 15.37
CA GLU A 272 -8.37 -23.17 14.02
C GLU A 272 -9.75 -23.76 13.69
N GLN A 273 -10.15 -24.88 14.31
CA GLN A 273 -11.48 -25.46 14.10
C GLN A 273 -12.57 -24.64 14.80
N GLN A 274 -12.27 -24.11 16.00
CA GLN A 274 -13.14 -23.14 16.66
C GLN A 274 -13.19 -21.82 15.90
N ALA A 275 -12.06 -21.34 15.38
CA ALA A 275 -12.00 -20.16 14.53
C ALA A 275 -12.87 -20.33 13.28
N LEU A 276 -12.80 -21.50 12.63
CA LEU A 276 -13.65 -21.85 11.49
C LEU A 276 -15.13 -21.84 11.85
N HIS A 277 -15.51 -22.45 12.99
CA HIS A 277 -16.90 -22.44 13.45
C HIS A 277 -17.41 -20.99 13.63
N TRP A 278 -16.68 -20.15 14.37
CA TRP A 278 -17.09 -18.76 14.59
C TRP A 278 -17.06 -17.92 13.31
N ALA A 279 -16.15 -18.19 12.37
CA ALA A 279 -16.13 -17.55 11.06
C ALA A 279 -17.39 -17.86 10.26
N ARG A 280 -17.86 -19.12 10.29
CA ARG A 280 -19.12 -19.53 9.66
C ARG A 280 -20.32 -18.85 10.32
N CYS A 281 -20.32 -18.75 11.65
CA CYS A 281 -21.31 -17.98 12.40
C CYS A 281 -21.33 -16.51 11.97
N ALA A 282 -20.16 -15.87 11.82
CA ALA A 282 -20.03 -14.48 11.38
C ALA A 282 -20.52 -14.25 9.94
N CYS A 283 -20.46 -15.29 9.11
CA CYS A 283 -20.99 -15.31 7.75
C CYS A 283 -22.51 -15.56 7.69
N GLY A 284 -23.18 -15.76 8.85
CA GLY A 284 -24.60 -16.09 8.92
C GLY A 284 -24.94 -17.47 8.35
N LEU A 285 -23.97 -18.40 8.30
CA LEU A 285 -24.15 -19.76 7.78
C LEU A 285 -24.70 -20.76 8.82
N GLU A 286 -24.87 -20.31 10.06
CA GLU A 286 -25.22 -21.13 11.22
C GLU A 286 -26.52 -20.61 11.87
N ASP A 287 -26.61 -20.64 13.20
CA ASP A 287 -27.85 -20.44 13.96
C ASP A 287 -28.45 -19.02 13.86
N VAL A 288 -27.60 -18.02 13.59
CA VAL A 288 -28.00 -16.61 13.53
C VAL A 288 -27.85 -16.10 12.10
N ALA A 289 -28.97 -15.78 11.46
CA ALA A 289 -28.99 -15.15 10.15
C ALA A 289 -28.80 -13.63 10.26
N GLY A 290 -28.10 -13.04 9.29
CA GLY A 290 -27.90 -11.60 9.19
C GLY A 290 -27.21 -11.24 7.88
N GLN A 291 -26.89 -9.96 7.68
CA GLN A 291 -26.08 -9.52 6.56
C GLN A 291 -24.60 -9.55 6.97
N PRO A 292 -23.81 -10.51 6.47
CA PRO A 292 -22.40 -10.62 6.81
C PRO A 292 -21.56 -9.53 6.14
N ALA A 293 -20.58 -9.00 6.88
CA ALA A 293 -19.61 -8.05 6.36
C ALA A 293 -18.57 -8.75 5.48
N ALA A 294 -17.89 -8.00 4.62
CA ALA A 294 -16.81 -8.53 3.78
C ALA A 294 -15.68 -9.17 4.61
N ALA A 295 -15.28 -8.57 5.74
CA ALA A 295 -14.30 -9.15 6.65
C ALA A 295 -14.63 -10.59 7.11
N ALA A 296 -15.92 -10.91 7.34
CA ALA A 296 -16.31 -12.24 7.79
C ALA A 296 -16.06 -13.28 6.69
N TRP A 297 -16.46 -12.97 5.46
CA TRP A 297 -16.21 -13.82 4.29
C TRP A 297 -14.72 -13.98 3.99
N LEU A 298 -13.94 -12.90 4.10
CA LEU A 298 -12.50 -12.92 3.91
C LEU A 298 -11.80 -13.80 4.95
N TRP A 299 -12.19 -13.69 6.22
CA TRP A 299 -11.62 -14.54 7.28
C TRP A 299 -11.86 -16.02 7.02
N LEU A 300 -13.07 -16.37 6.56
CA LEU A 300 -13.42 -17.74 6.19
C LEU A 300 -12.58 -18.26 5.00
N ALA A 301 -12.37 -17.43 3.97
CA ALA A 301 -11.53 -17.76 2.83
C ALA A 301 -10.05 -17.93 3.20
N GLU A 302 -9.54 -17.08 4.10
CA GLU A 302 -8.16 -17.16 4.58
C GLU A 302 -7.89 -18.41 5.42
N LEU A 303 -8.85 -18.84 6.26
CA LEU A 303 -8.75 -20.11 6.98
C LEU A 303 -8.63 -21.28 6.00
N ALA A 304 -9.44 -21.30 4.93
CA ALA A 304 -9.33 -22.35 3.91
C ALA A 304 -7.98 -22.32 3.18
N LEU A 305 -7.44 -21.12 2.89
CA LEU A 305 -6.09 -20.93 2.35
C LEU A 305 -4.96 -21.38 3.29
N ARG A 306 -5.22 -21.48 4.60
CA ARG A 306 -4.31 -22.08 5.61
C ARG A 306 -4.49 -23.59 5.74
N GLY A 307 -5.45 -24.18 5.01
CA GLY A 307 -5.78 -25.60 5.05
C GLY A 307 -6.93 -25.97 5.98
N VAL A 308 -7.67 -24.98 6.49
CA VAL A 308 -8.75 -25.16 7.47
C VAL A 308 -10.10 -24.92 6.79
N GLY A 309 -10.84 -25.99 6.53
CA GLY A 309 -12.12 -25.94 5.81
C GLY A 309 -11.99 -26.34 4.34
N ASP A 310 -12.98 -26.02 3.52
CA ASP A 310 -13.01 -26.38 2.10
C ASP A 310 -12.46 -25.25 1.22
N LEU A 311 -11.30 -25.50 0.61
CA LEU A 311 -10.63 -24.57 -0.29
C LEU A 311 -11.44 -24.26 -1.57
N ARG A 312 -12.29 -25.19 -2.03
CA ARG A 312 -13.14 -24.94 -3.20
C ARG A 312 -14.26 -23.95 -2.90
N GLU A 313 -14.81 -24.00 -1.69
CA GLU A 313 -15.82 -23.03 -1.26
C GLU A 313 -15.22 -21.63 -1.08
N ALA A 314 -13.93 -21.52 -0.79
CA ALA A 314 -13.25 -20.24 -0.59
C ALA A 314 -13.40 -19.26 -1.77
N ARG A 315 -13.42 -19.75 -3.02
CA ARG A 315 -13.68 -18.89 -4.19
C ARG A 315 -15.06 -18.25 -4.11
N ARG A 316 -16.09 -19.00 -3.70
CA ARG A 316 -17.44 -18.46 -3.51
C ARG A 316 -17.47 -17.43 -2.39
N TRP A 317 -16.79 -17.67 -1.28
CA TRP A 317 -16.74 -16.72 -0.16
C TRP A 317 -16.05 -15.41 -0.56
N VAL A 318 -15.00 -15.47 -1.36
CA VAL A 318 -14.35 -14.28 -1.91
C VAL A 318 -15.27 -13.48 -2.83
N GLU A 319 -16.08 -14.13 -3.67
CA GLU A 319 -17.10 -13.41 -4.46
C GLU A 319 -18.18 -12.78 -3.58
N LEU A 320 -18.57 -13.44 -2.48
CA LEU A 320 -19.50 -12.88 -1.50
C LEU A 320 -18.88 -11.70 -0.74
N ALA A 321 -17.59 -11.76 -0.40
CA ALA A 321 -16.85 -10.65 0.19
C ALA A 321 -16.83 -9.43 -0.75
N ALA A 322 -16.54 -9.65 -2.03
CA ALA A 322 -16.55 -8.58 -3.04
C ALA A 322 -17.94 -7.93 -3.19
N ALA A 323 -19.01 -8.73 -3.12
CA ALA A 323 -20.39 -8.23 -3.17
C ALA A 323 -20.84 -7.51 -1.88
N ALA A 324 -20.14 -7.70 -0.77
CA ALA A 324 -20.46 -7.12 0.53
C ALA A 324 -19.86 -5.71 0.77
N ASN A 325 -19.46 -5.02 -0.31
CA ASN A 325 -18.85 -3.69 -0.29
C ASN A 325 -17.64 -3.57 0.67
N PRO A 326 -16.52 -4.27 0.38
CA PRO A 326 -15.36 -4.27 1.25
C PRO A 326 -14.77 -2.87 1.43
N GLN A 327 -14.38 -2.56 2.67
CA GLN A 327 -13.60 -1.37 2.99
C GLN A 327 -12.23 -1.45 2.34
N LEU A 328 -11.53 -0.33 2.20
CA LEU A 328 -10.26 -0.28 1.45
C LEU A 328 -9.17 -1.20 2.03
N HIS A 329 -8.99 -1.22 3.34
CA HIS A 329 -8.06 -2.14 4.01
C HIS A 329 -8.43 -3.63 3.79
N GLU A 330 -9.70 -3.94 3.51
CA GLU A 330 -10.17 -5.27 3.14
C GLU A 330 -9.95 -5.57 1.65
N GLN A 331 -9.80 -4.55 0.78
CA GLN A 331 -9.56 -4.72 -0.66
C GLN A 331 -8.21 -5.40 -0.90
N GLY A 332 -7.15 -5.00 -0.19
CA GLY A 332 -5.84 -5.66 -0.28
C GLY A 332 -5.93 -7.15 0.01
N ARG A 333 -6.55 -7.51 1.14
CA ARG A 333 -6.80 -8.89 1.55
C ARG A 333 -7.67 -9.66 0.55
N LEU A 334 -8.74 -9.04 0.05
CA LEU A 334 -9.62 -9.60 -0.97
C LEU A 334 -8.84 -9.94 -2.25
N GLN A 335 -8.09 -8.98 -2.77
CA GLN A 335 -7.33 -9.16 -4.01
C GLN A 335 -6.20 -10.19 -3.83
N LEU A 336 -5.58 -10.25 -2.65
CA LEU A 336 -4.60 -11.28 -2.33
C LEU A 336 -5.23 -12.68 -2.29
N CYS A 337 -6.42 -12.81 -1.69
CA CYS A 337 -7.19 -14.06 -1.71
C CYS A 337 -7.57 -14.47 -3.14
N ILE A 338 -8.01 -13.52 -3.98
CA ILE A 338 -8.28 -13.78 -5.41
C ILE A 338 -7.01 -14.27 -6.12
N GLY A 339 -5.89 -13.58 -5.93
CA GLY A 339 -4.60 -13.97 -6.49
C GLY A 339 -4.24 -15.42 -6.15
N ARG A 340 -4.29 -15.77 -4.87
CA ARG A 340 -3.92 -17.11 -4.39
C ARG A 340 -4.88 -18.19 -4.86
N LEU A 341 -6.19 -17.98 -4.71
CA LEU A 341 -7.19 -19.00 -5.02
C LEU A 341 -7.31 -19.30 -6.52
N TRP A 342 -7.06 -18.33 -7.41
CA TRP A 342 -7.14 -18.54 -8.85
C TRP A 342 -5.82 -19.02 -9.49
N LEU A 343 -4.72 -19.04 -8.73
CA LEU A 343 -3.52 -19.80 -9.08
C LEU A 343 -3.59 -21.25 -8.62
N ASP A 344 -4.31 -21.54 -7.53
CA ASP A 344 -4.35 -22.87 -6.93
C ASP A 344 -5.36 -23.81 -7.64
N PRO A 345 -4.91 -24.91 -8.30
CA PRO A 345 -5.80 -25.88 -8.91
C PRO A 345 -6.69 -26.64 -7.92
N ALA A 346 -6.30 -26.72 -6.63
CA ALA A 346 -7.10 -27.37 -5.60
C ALA A 346 -8.37 -26.55 -5.26
N ALA A 347 -8.32 -25.22 -5.44
CA ALA A 347 -9.46 -24.33 -5.29
C ALA A 347 -10.43 -24.35 -6.49
N GLY A 348 -10.01 -24.92 -7.63
CA GLY A 348 -10.80 -25.05 -8.86
C GLY A 348 -9.96 -24.76 -10.12
N GLU A 349 -10.60 -24.74 -11.30
CA GLU A 349 -9.92 -24.43 -12.58
C GLU A 349 -9.14 -23.10 -12.49
N PRO A 350 -7.81 -23.09 -12.70
CA PRO A 350 -7.00 -21.88 -12.58
C PRO A 350 -7.37 -20.81 -13.62
N ASP A 351 -7.36 -19.54 -13.19
CA ASP A 351 -7.41 -18.37 -14.07
C ASP A 351 -6.22 -17.48 -13.73
N THR A 352 -5.10 -17.77 -14.39
CA THR A 352 -3.82 -17.13 -14.08
C THR A 352 -3.81 -15.65 -14.44
N ARG A 353 -4.59 -15.22 -15.44
CA ARG A 353 -4.70 -13.80 -15.81
C ARG A 353 -5.45 -13.03 -14.73
N ARG A 354 -6.60 -13.56 -14.28
CA ARG A 354 -7.37 -12.94 -13.19
C ARG A 354 -6.53 -12.86 -11.92
N ALA A 355 -5.84 -13.94 -11.57
CA ALA A 355 -4.98 -13.96 -10.41
C ALA A 355 -3.86 -12.92 -10.48
N PHE A 356 -3.15 -12.85 -11.62
CA PHE A 356 -2.07 -11.89 -11.82
C PHE A 356 -2.57 -10.44 -11.67
N GLN A 357 -3.71 -10.10 -12.28
CA GLN A 357 -4.32 -8.77 -12.16
C GLN A 357 -4.73 -8.44 -10.72
N ALA A 358 -5.24 -9.42 -9.98
CA ALA A 358 -5.59 -9.24 -8.57
C ALA A 358 -4.34 -8.98 -7.71
N LEU A 359 -3.26 -9.72 -7.93
CA LEU A 359 -1.99 -9.49 -7.22
C LEU A 359 -1.40 -8.10 -7.53
N GLN A 360 -1.50 -7.63 -8.77
CA GLN A 360 -1.16 -6.24 -9.11
C GLN A 360 -2.12 -5.22 -8.46
N ALA A 361 -3.35 -5.61 -8.14
CA ALA A 361 -4.29 -4.77 -7.40
C ALA A 361 -3.89 -4.64 -5.92
N VAL A 362 -3.33 -5.69 -5.31
CA VAL A 362 -2.83 -5.60 -3.92
C VAL A 362 -1.80 -4.49 -3.78
N GLN A 363 -0.85 -4.39 -4.73
CA GLN A 363 0.16 -3.33 -4.79
C GLN A 363 -0.43 -1.91 -4.83
N ARG A 364 -1.69 -1.76 -5.28
CA ARG A 364 -2.41 -0.49 -5.29
C ARG A 364 -3.13 -0.25 -3.98
N TYR A 365 -3.76 -1.27 -3.38
CA TYR A 365 -4.56 -1.10 -2.17
C TYR A 365 -3.72 -1.04 -0.89
N CYS A 366 -2.55 -1.66 -0.90
CA CYS A 366 -1.69 -1.83 0.27
C CYS A 366 -0.50 -0.87 0.25
N SER A 367 -0.15 -0.35 1.42
CA SER A 367 1.11 0.35 1.67
C SER A 367 2.24 -0.67 1.84
N HIS A 368 3.49 -0.22 1.75
CA HIS A 368 4.64 -1.12 1.88
C HIS A 368 4.72 -1.80 3.25
N ASP A 369 4.18 -1.15 4.29
CA ASP A 369 4.13 -1.70 5.66
C ASP A 369 3.05 -2.78 5.85
N ASP A 370 2.13 -2.94 4.87
CA ASP A 370 1.07 -3.96 4.95
C ASP A 370 1.63 -5.34 4.59
N ALA A 371 1.32 -6.36 5.40
CA ALA A 371 1.80 -7.73 5.16
C ALA A 371 1.37 -8.29 3.79
N GLU A 372 0.20 -7.86 3.30
CA GLU A 372 -0.35 -8.21 2.00
C GLU A 372 0.54 -7.71 0.85
N TYR A 373 1.23 -6.58 1.01
CA TYR A 373 2.12 -6.03 -0.01
C TYR A 373 3.27 -6.99 -0.31
N ALA A 374 4.06 -7.34 0.71
CA ALA A 374 5.15 -8.30 0.57
C ALA A 374 4.66 -9.69 0.12
N GLN A 375 3.50 -10.14 0.60
CA GLN A 375 2.92 -11.41 0.17
C GLN A 375 2.50 -11.37 -1.31
N SER A 376 1.96 -10.26 -1.80
CA SER A 376 1.62 -10.14 -3.22
C SER A 376 2.84 -10.11 -4.13
N LEU A 377 3.94 -9.47 -3.70
CA LEU A 377 5.22 -9.50 -4.42
C LEU A 377 5.78 -10.92 -4.54
N TYR A 378 5.67 -11.74 -3.49
CA TYR A 378 6.01 -13.16 -3.57
C TYR A 378 5.26 -13.87 -4.70
N TRP A 379 3.93 -13.73 -4.74
CA TRP A 379 3.08 -14.37 -5.75
C TRP A 379 3.29 -13.78 -7.16
N LEU A 380 3.50 -12.48 -7.29
CA LEU A 380 3.85 -11.85 -8.57
C LEU A 380 5.19 -12.37 -9.09
N GLY A 381 6.18 -12.55 -8.22
CA GLY A 381 7.45 -13.16 -8.58
C GLY A 381 7.29 -14.58 -9.12
N LEU A 382 6.43 -15.39 -8.51
CA LEU A 382 6.08 -16.71 -9.05
C LEU A 382 5.42 -16.61 -10.43
N CYS A 383 4.51 -15.65 -10.61
CA CYS A 383 3.84 -15.43 -11.88
C CYS A 383 4.83 -15.06 -12.99
N TRP A 384 5.73 -14.11 -12.73
CA TRP A 384 6.78 -13.71 -13.69
C TRP A 384 7.78 -14.83 -13.94
N HIS A 385 8.17 -15.59 -12.93
CA HIS A 385 9.10 -16.71 -13.09
C HIS A 385 8.52 -17.83 -13.97
N SER A 386 7.22 -18.12 -13.83
CA SER A 386 6.55 -19.24 -14.52
C SER A 386 5.70 -18.84 -15.74
N GLY A 387 5.54 -17.54 -16.00
CA GLY A 387 4.67 -17.01 -17.07
C GLY A 387 3.17 -17.21 -16.80
N GLN A 388 2.75 -17.21 -15.53
CA GLN A 388 1.34 -17.35 -15.16
C GLN A 388 0.61 -16.01 -15.28
N GLY A 389 -0.26 -15.90 -16.28
CA GLY A 389 -1.06 -14.69 -16.51
C GLY A 389 -0.28 -13.53 -17.16
N CYS A 390 1.04 -13.68 -17.32
CA CYS A 390 1.96 -12.71 -17.90
C CYS A 390 3.07 -13.42 -18.72
N ALA A 391 3.96 -12.66 -19.36
CA ALA A 391 5.15 -13.22 -19.98
C ALA A 391 6.20 -13.58 -18.92
N VAL A 392 7.03 -14.58 -19.22
CA VAL A 392 8.16 -14.95 -18.34
C VAL A 392 9.15 -13.78 -18.25
N ASP A 393 9.50 -13.39 -17.03
CA ASP A 393 10.42 -12.30 -16.72
C ASP A 393 11.17 -12.60 -15.40
N HIS A 394 12.33 -13.24 -15.51
CA HIS A 394 13.13 -13.64 -14.34
C HIS A 394 13.71 -12.44 -13.58
N GLU A 395 14.00 -11.34 -14.27
CA GLU A 395 14.51 -10.10 -13.66
C GLU A 395 13.44 -9.47 -12.76
N ARG A 396 12.20 -9.33 -13.24
CA ARG A 396 11.10 -8.85 -12.39
C ARG A 396 10.79 -9.79 -11.24
N ALA A 397 10.87 -11.10 -11.46
CA ALA A 397 10.67 -12.07 -10.39
C ALA A 397 11.72 -11.89 -9.28
N ARG A 398 13.00 -11.76 -9.66
CA ARG A 398 14.11 -11.52 -8.74
C ARG A 398 13.89 -10.25 -7.93
N GLU A 399 13.58 -9.13 -8.59
CA GLU A 399 13.40 -7.85 -7.90
C GLU A 399 12.21 -7.88 -6.93
N ALA A 400 11.08 -8.46 -7.33
CA ALA A 400 9.93 -8.59 -6.46
C ALA A 400 10.23 -9.43 -5.21
N TRP A 401 10.98 -10.53 -5.36
CA TRP A 401 11.40 -11.35 -4.23
C TRP A 401 12.47 -10.68 -3.37
N ARG A 402 13.35 -9.84 -3.93
CA ARG A 402 14.29 -9.01 -3.16
C ARG A 402 13.56 -8.05 -2.24
N VAL A 403 12.60 -7.30 -2.78
CA VAL A 403 11.80 -6.35 -2.00
C VAL A 403 11.04 -7.08 -0.88
N ALA A 404 10.30 -8.13 -1.21
CA ALA A 404 9.58 -8.91 -0.21
C ALA A 404 10.52 -9.58 0.82
N SER A 405 11.72 -10.01 0.41
CA SER A 405 12.72 -10.56 1.33
C SER A 405 13.30 -9.50 2.26
N ALA A 406 13.47 -8.25 1.80
CA ALA A 406 13.92 -7.14 2.63
C ALA A 406 12.90 -6.82 3.74
N ASP A 407 11.61 -7.01 3.45
CA ASP A 407 10.52 -6.88 4.42
C ASP A 407 10.34 -8.14 5.31
N GLY A 408 11.24 -9.13 5.21
CA GLY A 408 11.21 -10.34 6.04
C GLY A 408 10.21 -11.41 5.59
N HIS A 409 9.76 -11.40 4.33
CA HIS A 409 8.84 -12.41 3.82
C HIS A 409 9.56 -13.73 3.46
N GLY A 410 9.45 -14.73 4.34
CA GLY A 410 10.27 -15.96 4.24
C GLY A 410 10.14 -16.78 2.96
N LEU A 411 8.93 -16.93 2.41
CA LEU A 411 8.78 -17.65 1.13
C LEU A 411 9.40 -16.88 -0.05
N ALA A 412 9.47 -15.55 0.03
CA ALA A 412 10.13 -14.73 -0.98
C ALA A 412 11.64 -14.86 -0.87
N THR A 413 12.17 -14.83 0.36
CA THR A 413 13.59 -15.12 0.61
C THR A 413 13.96 -16.49 0.05
N GLU A 414 13.20 -17.54 0.35
CA GLU A 414 13.48 -18.88 -0.20
C GLU A 414 13.45 -18.91 -1.74
N ALA A 415 12.47 -18.27 -2.36
CA ALA A 415 12.34 -18.22 -3.82
C ALA A 415 13.49 -17.43 -4.48
N LEU A 416 13.86 -16.27 -3.91
CA LEU A 416 15.00 -15.47 -4.36
C LEU A 416 16.30 -16.27 -4.29
N VAL A 417 16.54 -16.88 -3.13
CA VAL A 417 17.72 -17.67 -2.84
C VAL A 417 17.84 -18.84 -3.83
N GLN A 418 16.76 -19.57 -4.08
CA GLN A 418 16.74 -20.65 -5.09
C GLN A 418 16.98 -20.15 -6.51
N LEU A 419 16.40 -19.00 -6.89
CA LEU A 419 16.60 -18.41 -8.21
C LEU A 419 18.06 -18.05 -8.44
N LEU A 420 18.66 -17.30 -7.52
CA LEU A 420 20.06 -16.86 -7.61
C LEU A 420 21.02 -18.05 -7.71
N ALA A 421 20.77 -19.10 -6.95
CA ALA A 421 21.55 -20.34 -7.03
C ALA A 421 21.44 -21.00 -8.40
N SER A 422 20.21 -21.12 -8.95
CA SER A 422 20.00 -21.69 -10.28
C SER A 422 20.65 -20.87 -11.39
N GLU A 423 20.65 -19.54 -11.26
CA GLU A 423 21.34 -18.65 -12.18
C GLU A 423 22.85 -18.82 -12.08
N ALA A 424 23.38 -18.92 -10.86
CA ALA A 424 24.81 -19.10 -10.61
C ALA A 424 25.35 -20.40 -11.22
N ASP A 425 24.60 -21.50 -11.12
CA ASP A 425 24.95 -22.80 -11.74
C ASP A 425 25.06 -22.72 -13.28
N ALA A 426 24.37 -21.76 -13.90
CA ALA A 426 24.38 -21.54 -15.36
C ALA A 426 25.44 -20.54 -15.84
N GLN A 427 26.10 -19.82 -14.92
CA GLN A 427 26.98 -18.69 -15.21
C GLN A 427 28.48 -19.08 -15.23
N ALA A 428 29.31 -18.20 -15.79
CA ALA A 428 30.76 -18.29 -15.63
C ALA A 428 31.17 -18.05 -14.17
N ALA A 429 32.31 -18.61 -13.77
CA ALA A 429 32.73 -18.69 -12.35
C ALA A 429 32.67 -17.36 -11.57
N GLN A 430 32.97 -16.22 -12.19
CA GLN A 430 32.96 -14.92 -11.50
C GLN A 430 31.53 -14.38 -11.28
N ALA A 431 30.67 -14.42 -12.29
CA ALA A 431 29.28 -14.00 -12.16
C ALA A 431 28.47 -14.98 -11.27
N ALA A 432 28.83 -16.26 -11.28
CA ALA A 432 28.32 -17.23 -10.33
C ALA A 432 28.67 -16.83 -8.88
N ALA A 433 29.90 -16.40 -8.62
CA ALA A 433 30.34 -16.02 -7.28
C ALA A 433 29.52 -14.85 -6.71
N GLU A 434 29.24 -13.81 -7.52
CA GLU A 434 28.44 -12.66 -7.10
C GLU A 434 26.99 -13.07 -6.73
N LEU A 435 26.36 -13.88 -7.58
CA LEU A 435 25.01 -14.41 -7.32
C LEU A 435 24.95 -15.28 -6.06
N TRP A 436 26.01 -16.08 -5.84
CA TRP A 436 26.14 -16.89 -4.64
C TRP A 436 26.31 -16.04 -3.38
N GLU A 437 27.14 -15.01 -3.40
CA GLU A 437 27.31 -14.09 -2.28
C GLU A 437 26.00 -13.38 -1.91
N GLU A 438 25.25 -12.94 -2.92
CA GLU A 438 23.93 -12.34 -2.73
C GLU A 438 22.93 -13.32 -2.10
N ALA A 439 22.85 -14.55 -2.60
CA ALA A 439 21.98 -15.58 -2.05
C ALA A 439 22.32 -15.91 -0.59
N LEU A 440 23.62 -16.01 -0.26
CA LEU A 440 24.11 -16.23 1.10
C LEU A 440 23.73 -15.05 2.02
N HIS A 441 23.84 -13.82 1.53
CA HIS A 441 23.50 -12.61 2.28
C HIS A 441 22.03 -12.62 2.71
N HIS A 442 21.10 -12.79 1.76
CA HIS A 442 19.67 -12.82 2.06
C HIS A 442 19.28 -13.99 2.98
N ALA A 443 19.84 -15.18 2.77
CA ALA A 443 19.58 -16.34 3.62
C ALA A 443 20.04 -16.11 5.07
N ARG A 444 21.25 -15.56 5.26
CA ARG A 444 21.79 -15.27 6.60
C ARG A 444 21.00 -14.18 7.32
N GLN A 445 20.69 -13.08 6.64
CA GLN A 445 19.90 -11.99 7.20
C GLN A 445 18.54 -12.49 7.69
N PHE A 446 17.87 -13.31 6.88
CA PHE A 446 16.59 -13.89 7.27
C PHE A 446 16.72 -14.83 8.49
N LEU A 447 17.74 -15.67 8.51
CA LEU A 447 17.99 -16.56 9.65
C LEU A 447 18.31 -15.79 10.94
N GLU A 448 19.03 -14.67 10.85
CA GLU A 448 19.33 -13.81 11.99
C GLU A 448 18.05 -13.22 12.61
N VAL A 449 17.11 -12.74 11.78
CA VAL A 449 15.85 -12.15 12.24
C VAL A 449 14.89 -13.19 12.80
N HIS A 450 14.73 -14.32 12.13
CA HIS A 450 13.69 -15.31 12.46
C HIS A 450 14.18 -16.44 13.38
N GLY A 451 15.49 -16.62 13.54
CA GLY A 451 16.12 -17.59 14.41
C GLY A 451 15.52 -18.99 14.26
N PRO A 452 14.94 -19.60 15.31
CA PRO A 452 14.36 -20.95 15.25
C PRO A 452 13.10 -21.05 14.37
N ARG A 453 12.39 -19.94 14.13
CA ARG A 453 11.14 -19.93 13.33
C ARG A 453 11.37 -19.99 11.83
N ALA A 454 12.60 -19.79 11.38
CA ALA A 454 12.92 -19.90 9.96
C ALA A 454 12.62 -21.32 9.42
N PRO A 455 12.29 -21.47 8.14
CA PRO A 455 12.00 -22.77 7.55
C PRO A 455 13.26 -23.66 7.51
N ALA A 456 13.05 -24.98 7.68
CA ALA A 456 14.13 -25.96 7.65
C ALA A 456 14.81 -26.04 6.27
N SER A 457 14.04 -25.83 5.20
CA SER A 457 14.50 -25.79 3.81
C SER A 457 15.54 -24.71 3.57
N LEU A 458 15.35 -23.49 4.09
CA LEU A 458 16.33 -22.42 3.96
C LEU A 458 17.65 -22.74 4.67
N ARG A 459 17.59 -23.30 5.89
CA ARG A 459 18.81 -23.76 6.61
C ARG A 459 19.53 -24.86 5.84
N ARG A 460 18.79 -25.81 5.29
CA ARG A 460 19.35 -26.87 4.44
C ARG A 460 20.06 -26.25 3.23
N LEU A 461 19.41 -25.36 2.48
CA LEU A 461 19.98 -24.72 1.30
C LEU A 461 21.29 -24.00 1.65
N LEU A 462 21.26 -23.16 2.68
CA LEU A 462 22.45 -22.43 3.11
C LEU A 462 23.58 -23.38 3.52
N GLY A 463 23.28 -24.41 4.30
CA GLY A 463 24.27 -25.40 4.72
C GLY A 463 24.86 -26.20 3.56
N GLU A 464 24.05 -26.62 2.59
CA GLU A 464 24.49 -27.31 1.38
C GLU A 464 25.46 -26.46 0.54
N TRP A 465 25.21 -25.16 0.45
CA TRP A 465 26.07 -24.26 -0.31
C TRP A 465 27.36 -23.92 0.41
N LEU A 466 27.33 -23.73 1.73
CA LEU A 466 28.54 -23.56 2.52
C LEU A 466 29.50 -24.76 2.41
N LEU A 467 28.98 -25.97 2.10
CA LEU A 467 29.76 -27.15 1.75
C LEU A 467 30.36 -27.13 0.34
N SER A 468 29.83 -26.28 -0.55
CA SER A 468 30.18 -26.22 -1.97
C SER A 468 31.27 -25.18 -2.29
N PHE A 469 31.50 -24.19 -1.42
CA PHE A 469 32.53 -23.16 -1.61
C PHE A 469 33.86 -23.51 -0.94
N ALA A 470 34.97 -23.09 -1.55
CA ALA A 470 36.29 -23.17 -0.94
C ALA A 470 36.76 -21.78 -0.46
N PRO A 471 37.20 -21.63 0.81
CA PRO A 471 37.27 -22.66 1.84
C PRO A 471 35.88 -23.04 2.39
N VAL A 472 35.68 -24.34 2.63
CA VAL A 472 34.42 -24.87 3.15
C VAL A 472 34.20 -24.41 4.59
N ALA A 473 33.05 -23.79 4.86
CA ALA A 473 32.65 -23.35 6.20
C ALA A 473 32.01 -24.51 6.99
N TRP A 474 32.81 -25.53 7.31
CA TRP A 474 32.34 -26.81 7.88
C TRP A 474 31.46 -26.68 9.12
N GLU A 475 31.83 -25.81 10.06
CA GLU A 475 31.12 -25.67 11.34
C GLU A 475 29.74 -25.02 11.16
N GLU A 476 29.68 -23.92 10.42
CA GLU A 476 28.41 -23.22 10.12
C GLU A 476 27.48 -24.10 9.28
N ALA A 477 28.02 -24.76 8.25
CA ALA A 477 27.26 -25.70 7.43
C ALA A 477 26.68 -26.84 8.28
N HIS A 478 27.50 -27.40 9.18
CA HIS A 478 27.08 -28.47 10.08
C HIS A 478 25.95 -28.03 11.01
N GLU A 479 26.05 -26.86 11.63
CA GLU A 479 25.02 -26.34 12.54
C GLU A 479 23.67 -26.18 11.83
N LEU A 480 23.67 -25.53 10.66
CA LEU A 480 22.46 -25.30 9.87
C LEU A 480 21.82 -26.61 9.40
N LEU A 481 22.62 -27.54 8.88
CA LEU A 481 22.13 -28.84 8.44
C LEU A 481 21.62 -29.68 9.61
N LEU A 482 22.26 -29.59 10.78
CA LEU A 482 21.80 -30.27 11.99
C LEU A 482 20.42 -29.78 12.40
N GLN A 483 20.21 -28.47 12.48
CA GLN A 483 18.91 -27.87 12.80
C GLN A 483 17.83 -28.27 11.79
N ALA A 484 18.14 -28.23 10.48
CA ALA A 484 17.21 -28.65 9.43
C ALA A 484 16.84 -30.15 9.54
N ALA A 485 17.83 -31.01 9.75
CA ALA A 485 17.64 -32.45 9.88
C ALA A 485 16.87 -32.83 11.17
N GLU A 486 17.08 -32.09 12.26
CA GLU A 486 16.28 -32.23 13.49
C GLU A 486 14.82 -31.83 13.28
N ALA A 487 14.57 -30.78 12.48
CA ALA A 487 13.24 -30.38 12.03
C ALA A 487 12.61 -31.35 11.00
N GLY A 488 13.33 -32.42 10.60
CA GLY A 488 12.80 -33.50 9.77
C GLY A 488 13.15 -33.40 8.28
N ASP A 489 13.99 -32.45 7.87
CA ASP A 489 14.42 -32.34 6.48
C ASP A 489 15.30 -33.53 6.08
N ALA A 490 14.81 -34.36 5.15
CA ALA A 490 15.52 -35.56 4.72
C ALA A 490 16.81 -35.26 3.97
N GLN A 491 16.85 -34.24 3.10
CA GLN A 491 18.04 -33.92 2.32
C GLN A 491 19.17 -33.44 3.24
N ALA A 492 18.85 -32.67 4.29
CA ALA A 492 19.81 -32.31 5.33
C ALA A 492 20.39 -33.55 6.05
N MET A 493 19.55 -34.56 6.37
CA MET A 493 20.04 -35.83 6.94
C MET A 493 21.02 -36.54 6.00
N GLY A 494 20.75 -36.53 4.69
CA GLY A 494 21.64 -37.11 3.67
C GLY A 494 23.00 -36.40 3.60
N LEU A 495 22.99 -35.06 3.58
CA LEU A 495 24.20 -34.23 3.57
C LEU A 495 25.05 -34.41 4.83
N LEU A 496 24.41 -34.45 6.01
CA LEU A 496 25.10 -34.75 7.27
C LEU A 496 25.78 -36.11 7.21
N SER A 497 25.08 -37.13 6.68
CA SER A 497 25.63 -38.48 6.56
C SER A 497 26.84 -38.54 5.65
N GLU A 498 26.67 -38.15 4.38
CA GLU A 498 27.65 -38.45 3.33
C GLU A 498 28.75 -37.39 3.23
N VAL A 499 28.41 -36.11 3.37
CA VAL A 499 29.36 -35.00 3.15
C VAL A 499 30.01 -34.55 4.47
N VAL A 500 29.23 -34.38 5.54
CA VAL A 500 29.78 -33.87 6.81
C VAL A 500 30.46 -34.97 7.62
N TYR A 501 29.82 -36.11 7.83
CA TYR A 501 30.33 -37.11 8.78
C TYR A 501 31.09 -38.28 8.14
N ARG A 502 30.86 -38.60 6.87
CA ARG A 502 31.52 -39.73 6.20
C ARG A 502 32.77 -39.33 5.43
N ASP A 503 32.75 -38.17 4.78
CA ASP A 503 33.83 -37.70 3.90
C ASP A 503 35.18 -37.65 4.65
N PRO A 504 36.22 -38.35 4.16
CA PRO A 504 37.59 -38.25 4.68
C PRO A 504 38.16 -36.83 4.73
N ALA A 505 37.71 -35.93 3.86
CA ALA A 505 38.17 -34.54 3.80
C ALA A 505 37.52 -33.65 4.87
N SER A 506 36.40 -34.07 5.46
CA SER A 506 35.71 -33.28 6.47
C SER A 506 36.45 -33.33 7.83
N PRO A 507 36.73 -32.19 8.47
CA PRO A 507 37.26 -32.15 9.82
C PRO A 507 36.28 -32.68 10.87
N LEU A 508 34.99 -32.77 10.51
CA LEU A 508 33.91 -33.25 11.39
C LEU A 508 33.65 -34.75 11.26
N ARG A 509 34.45 -35.47 10.47
CA ARG A 509 34.25 -36.89 10.15
C ARG A 509 34.01 -37.75 11.40
N ASN A 510 32.87 -38.42 11.41
CA ASN A 510 32.45 -39.34 12.47
C ASN A 510 31.54 -40.44 11.90
N LEU A 511 32.09 -41.63 11.68
CA LEU A 511 31.35 -42.72 11.04
C LEU A 511 30.12 -43.20 11.82
N ARG A 512 30.10 -43.00 13.15
CA ARG A 512 28.94 -43.36 13.99
C ARG A 512 27.78 -42.39 13.75
N GLN A 513 28.09 -41.09 13.66
CA GLN A 513 27.12 -40.06 13.29
C GLN A 513 26.68 -40.17 11.82
N ALA A 514 27.60 -40.50 10.91
CA ALA A 514 27.26 -40.77 9.52
C ALA A 514 26.19 -41.86 9.41
N LEU A 515 26.40 -43.00 10.09
CA LEU A 515 25.41 -44.08 10.10
C LEU A 515 24.09 -43.67 10.77
N HIS A 516 24.14 -42.88 11.84
CA HIS A 516 22.93 -42.38 12.50
C HIS A 516 22.05 -41.57 11.53
N TRP A 517 22.64 -40.62 10.83
CA TRP A 517 21.93 -39.76 9.88
C TRP A 517 21.54 -40.50 8.59
N ALA A 518 22.38 -41.42 8.09
CA ALA A 518 22.03 -42.31 6.97
C ALA A 518 20.74 -43.09 7.26
N TRP A 519 20.59 -43.56 8.51
CA TRP A 519 19.40 -44.30 8.91
C TRP A 519 18.16 -43.40 8.97
N ARG A 520 18.26 -42.21 9.57
CA ARG A 520 17.15 -41.25 9.60
C ARG A 520 16.72 -40.82 8.19
N TYR A 521 17.69 -40.59 7.31
CA TYR A 521 17.44 -40.35 5.89
C TYR A 521 16.67 -41.51 5.24
N ALA A 522 17.12 -42.75 5.44
CA ALA A 522 16.45 -43.92 4.88
C ALA A 522 15.03 -44.15 5.42
N VAL A 523 14.78 -43.78 6.69
CA VAL A 523 13.43 -43.77 7.27
C VAL A 523 12.58 -42.68 6.61
N ALA A 524 13.08 -41.45 6.54
CA ALA A 524 12.35 -40.31 5.99
C ALA A 524 11.99 -40.50 4.51
N GLN A 525 12.87 -41.13 3.73
CA GLN A 525 12.66 -41.47 2.32
C GLN A 525 11.83 -42.76 2.12
N GLY A 526 11.40 -43.44 3.19
CA GLY A 526 10.63 -44.68 3.11
C GLY A 526 11.41 -45.89 2.56
N LEU A 527 12.74 -45.79 2.42
CA LEU A 527 13.61 -46.83 1.84
C LEU A 527 13.60 -48.13 2.68
N LEU A 528 13.29 -48.04 3.97
CA LEU A 528 13.15 -49.20 4.84
C LEU A 528 11.78 -49.90 4.71
N ALA A 529 10.75 -49.17 4.27
CA ALA A 529 9.40 -49.71 4.07
C ALA A 529 9.28 -50.53 2.77
N SER A 530 10.19 -50.33 1.81
CA SER A 530 10.32 -51.12 0.58
C SER A 530 11.28 -52.32 0.72
N ALA A 531 12.11 -52.36 1.76
CA ALA A 531 13.07 -53.46 1.97
C ALA A 531 12.39 -54.77 2.45
N GLU A 532 12.85 -55.92 1.97
CA GLU A 532 12.34 -57.24 2.38
C GLU A 532 12.50 -57.50 3.89
N ARG A 533 11.58 -58.29 4.48
CA ARG A 533 11.56 -58.59 5.94
C ARG A 533 12.88 -59.17 6.47
N GLY A 534 13.62 -59.93 5.65
CA GLY A 534 14.93 -60.50 6.02
C GLY A 534 16.02 -59.43 6.18
N TRP A 535 16.05 -58.48 5.24
CA TRP A 535 16.98 -57.34 5.27
C TRP A 535 16.74 -56.43 6.48
N ARG A 536 15.46 -56.16 6.82
CA ARG A 536 15.12 -55.37 8.02
C ARG A 536 15.64 -55.98 9.32
N ARG A 537 15.66 -57.33 9.43
CA ARG A 537 16.15 -58.05 10.61
C ARG A 537 17.69 -58.04 10.71
N TRP A 538 18.38 -58.18 9.58
CA TRP A 538 19.84 -58.06 9.51
C TRP A 538 20.32 -56.65 9.84
N LEU A 539 19.63 -55.62 9.34
CA LEU A 539 19.87 -54.21 9.67
C LEU A 539 19.66 -53.92 11.16
N PHE A 540 18.61 -54.47 11.78
CA PHE A 540 18.38 -54.35 13.22
C PHE A 540 19.51 -54.96 14.06
N ALA A 541 20.05 -56.11 13.64
CA ALA A 541 21.17 -56.78 14.31
C ALA A 541 22.47 -55.97 14.21
N LEU A 542 22.73 -55.34 13.06
CA LEU A 542 23.86 -54.43 12.87
C LEU A 542 23.77 -53.20 13.78
N VAL A 543 22.57 -52.62 13.93
CA VAL A 543 22.33 -51.47 14.83
C VAL A 543 22.51 -51.84 16.29
N TRP A 544 22.04 -53.01 16.72
CA TRP A 544 22.25 -53.50 18.09
C TRP A 544 23.74 -53.70 18.40
N TYR A 545 24.52 -54.19 17.42
CA TYR A 545 25.96 -54.36 17.53
C TYR A 545 26.73 -53.04 17.63
N LEU A 546 26.29 -52.00 16.90
CA LEU A 546 26.94 -50.68 16.88
C LEU A 546 26.53 -49.72 18.01
N ARG A 547 25.50 -50.08 18.77
CA ARG A 547 25.07 -49.39 20.02
C ARG A 547 25.82 -49.86 21.28
N ARG A 548 26.55 -50.98 21.22
CA ARG A 548 27.67 -51.25 22.14
C ARG A 548 28.87 -50.41 21.71
#